data_AF-A0A960FUW2-F1
#
_entry.id   AF-A0A960FUW2-F1
#
_cell.length_a   1.000
_cell.length_b   1.000
_cell.length_c   1.000
_cell.angle_alpha   90.00
_cell.angle_beta   90.00
_cell.angle_gamma   90.00
#
_symmetry.space_group_name_H-M   'P 1'
#
loop_
_entity.id
_entity.type
_entity.pdbx_description
1 polymer ?
#
loop_
_entity_poly.entity_id
_entity_poly.type
_entity_poly.pdbx_seq_one_letter_code
_entity_poly.pdbx_strand_id
1 'polypeptide(L)'
;MMRSSTLRLAVSAAVVLIVATTPIAQADSTVSSTALSGSVEYVGHTLTWAVSGASAAPGDLAGSYDGVVPAGGTVTFSGSASFPMWPGATNLSQGASLTGTSGVSFSQRVGQGTYTLPYNLSTVAPKADDGDKAGDVIGSLSASVYSRNCNDSDICGGPEITVSLAVVATNSDTEPPVVALEKRPGIYANSKRKGAVDYPLKLTFALSDNSGKALGAMRLYSGGTPVRTATTKGFVKNGRHTLKITKTPSGSGPFYWCAQAKDKAGNYSAFKCKWLSIAVPISRAGVNGCGTAGYGPTLESLQNYFGDVREYGYAEDRTKVRLRNACNIHDAAYNGITIYDALDKRFVDFRKWSRLKIDKKFREDIRGLCRRELSSPKRMAPYLRTCQNGVGLAAFLVAIPLKGLSAVEDAGANTYFEMVRSYGGVGFDADVTTPGIQPQRPPTTVPPGGARNPG
;
A
#
# COMPACT_ATOMS: atom_id res chain seq x y z
N MET A 1 18.48 -25.31 50.10
CA MET A 1 19.05 -26.53 50.72
C MET A 1 18.32 -27.74 50.18
N MET A 2 19.13 -28.73 49.82
CA MET A 2 18.87 -29.93 49.03
C MET A 2 17.87 -30.92 49.65
N ARG A 3 17.24 -31.73 48.79
CA ARG A 3 17.33 -33.21 48.80
C ARG A 3 16.70 -33.72 47.50
N SER A 4 17.50 -34.07 46.49
CA SER A 4 18.26 -35.33 46.32
C SER A 4 17.41 -36.42 45.70
N SER A 5 17.72 -36.67 44.44
CA SER A 5 17.30 -37.71 43.52
C SER A 5 17.67 -39.11 44.03
N THR A 6 16.90 -40.13 43.65
CA THR A 6 17.50 -41.42 43.29
C THR A 6 16.68 -42.12 42.22
N LEU A 7 17.35 -42.27 41.08
CA LEU A 7 17.05 -43.06 39.90
C LEU A 7 16.95 -44.56 40.25
N ARG A 8 16.04 -45.31 39.61
CA ARG A 8 16.28 -46.71 39.26
C ARG A 8 15.83 -46.98 37.82
N LEU A 9 16.84 -47.17 36.98
CA LEU A 9 16.81 -47.73 35.64
C LEU A 9 16.37 -49.20 35.68
N ALA A 10 15.62 -49.65 34.68
CA ALA A 10 15.77 -50.97 34.10
C ALA A 10 15.49 -50.91 32.58
N VAL A 11 16.59 -51.11 31.85
CA VAL A 11 16.85 -51.25 30.40
C VAL A 11 16.12 -52.51 29.87
N SER A 12 15.79 -52.79 28.60
CA SER A 12 16.35 -52.44 27.29
C SER A 12 15.38 -52.89 26.17
N ALA A 13 15.37 -52.22 25.02
CA ALA A 13 15.72 -52.83 23.73
C ALA A 13 15.70 -51.73 22.66
N ALA A 14 16.90 -51.32 22.24
CA ALA A 14 17.16 -50.36 21.18
C ALA A 14 16.86 -50.99 19.81
N VAL A 15 16.20 -50.22 18.93
CA VAL A 15 16.36 -50.39 17.49
C VAL A 15 17.21 -49.23 16.99
N VAL A 16 18.32 -49.61 16.38
CA VAL A 16 19.36 -48.76 15.79
C VAL A 16 18.82 -48.12 14.52
N LEU A 17 18.85 -46.79 14.42
CA LEU A 17 18.83 -46.09 13.13
C LEU A 17 20.10 -45.24 13.02
N ILE A 18 20.96 -45.61 12.08
CA ILE A 18 22.23 -44.93 11.79
C ILE A 18 21.91 -43.60 11.10
N VAL A 19 22.26 -42.50 11.77
CA VAL A 19 22.29 -41.16 11.18
C VAL A 19 23.66 -40.96 10.52
N ALA A 20 23.67 -40.70 9.21
CA ALA A 20 24.85 -40.21 8.50
C ALA A 20 24.61 -38.73 8.15
N THR A 21 25.53 -37.84 8.55
CA THR A 21 25.43 -36.38 8.38
C THR A 21 26.37 -35.81 7.31
N THR A 22 25.92 -34.68 6.70
CA THR A 22 26.66 -33.56 6.01
C THR A 22 26.89 -33.62 4.49
N PRO A 23 27.00 -32.47 3.76
CA PRO A 23 26.25 -31.21 3.88
C PRO A 23 25.76 -30.58 2.53
N ILE A 24 24.77 -29.66 2.63
CA ILE A 24 24.35 -28.53 1.76
C ILE A 24 24.03 -28.77 0.26
N ALA A 25 22.75 -28.62 -0.10
CA ALA A 25 22.27 -27.79 -1.22
C ALA A 25 20.74 -27.57 -1.08
N GLN A 26 20.27 -26.32 -1.21
CA GLN A 26 18.85 -26.01 -1.40
C GLN A 26 18.35 -26.68 -2.69
N ALA A 27 17.36 -27.55 -2.56
CA ALA A 27 16.63 -28.12 -3.69
C ALA A 27 15.17 -28.34 -3.28
N ASP A 28 14.28 -28.09 -4.25
CA ASP A 28 12.83 -28.23 -4.17
C ASP A 28 12.37 -29.42 -3.34
N SER A 29 11.40 -29.18 -2.45
CA SER A 29 10.80 -30.21 -1.59
C SER A 29 9.89 -31.14 -2.39
N THR A 30 10.47 -32.01 -3.22
CA THR A 30 9.84 -33.26 -3.61
C THR A 30 9.98 -34.24 -2.44
N VAL A 31 8.94 -34.30 -1.61
CA VAL A 31 8.85 -35.19 -0.44
C VAL A 31 8.90 -36.65 -0.89
N SER A 32 9.98 -37.34 -0.57
CA SER A 32 10.14 -38.78 -0.77
C SER A 32 9.34 -39.55 0.29
N SER A 33 8.45 -40.43 -0.17
CA SER A 33 7.42 -41.12 0.59
C SER A 33 7.89 -42.47 1.14
N THR A 34 8.30 -42.54 2.40
CA THR A 34 8.19 -43.80 3.17
C THR A 34 6.84 -43.73 3.89
N ALA A 35 5.85 -44.49 3.43
CA ALA A 35 4.52 -44.51 4.04
C ALA A 35 4.62 -44.96 5.51
N LEU A 36 3.98 -44.21 6.41
CA LEU A 36 3.84 -44.61 7.82
C LEU A 36 3.06 -45.93 7.84
N SER A 37 3.72 -47.02 8.22
CA SER A 37 3.14 -48.35 8.21
C SER A 37 3.78 -49.25 9.25
N GLY A 38 3.09 -50.31 9.63
CA GLY A 38 3.59 -51.26 10.61
C GLY A 38 2.71 -52.50 10.75
N SER A 39 3.22 -53.44 11.54
CA SER A 39 2.52 -54.65 11.92
C SER A 39 2.78 -54.96 13.38
N VAL A 40 1.75 -55.44 14.09
CA VAL A 40 1.86 -55.92 15.47
C VAL A 40 1.25 -57.30 15.56
N GLU A 41 1.96 -58.21 16.21
CA GLU A 41 1.46 -59.53 16.55
C GLU A 41 1.42 -59.68 18.08
N TYR A 42 0.28 -60.11 18.61
CA TYR A 42 0.10 -60.33 20.05
C TYR A 42 -0.91 -61.45 20.30
N VAL A 43 -0.43 -62.55 20.88
CA VAL A 43 -1.28 -63.70 21.29
C VAL A 43 -2.19 -64.17 20.14
N GLY A 44 -1.61 -64.33 18.96
CA GLY A 44 -2.33 -64.76 17.75
C GLY A 44 -3.12 -63.64 17.05
N HIS A 45 -3.26 -62.44 17.61
CA HIS A 45 -3.79 -61.30 16.87
C HIS A 45 -2.71 -60.68 16.00
N THR A 46 -3.00 -60.44 14.73
CA THR A 46 -2.14 -59.70 13.80
C THR A 46 -2.85 -58.43 13.35
N LEU A 47 -2.26 -57.27 13.62
CA LEU A 47 -2.68 -55.99 13.07
C LEU A 47 -1.67 -55.55 12.03
N THR A 48 -2.13 -55.16 10.85
CA THR A 48 -1.34 -54.48 9.84
C THR A 48 -1.97 -53.12 9.58
N TRP A 49 -1.14 -52.08 9.43
CA TRP A 49 -1.63 -50.73 9.19
C TRP A 49 -0.70 -49.94 8.28
N ALA A 50 -1.29 -49.02 7.52
CA ALA A 50 -0.59 -48.06 6.67
C ALA A 50 -1.40 -46.76 6.57
N VAL A 51 -0.71 -45.62 6.66
CA VAL A 51 -1.24 -44.28 6.41
C VAL A 51 -0.61 -43.74 5.13
N SER A 52 -1.44 -43.47 4.13
CA SER A 52 -1.02 -42.72 2.93
C SER A 52 -1.52 -41.26 3.01
N GLY A 53 -0.80 -40.36 2.32
CA GLY A 53 -1.02 -38.92 2.44
C GLY A 53 -0.37 -38.26 3.67
N ALA A 54 0.45 -39.03 4.40
CA ALA A 54 1.23 -38.56 5.54
C ALA A 54 2.72 -38.90 5.37
N SER A 55 3.60 -38.11 6.00
CA SER A 55 5.02 -38.41 6.15
C SER A 55 5.42 -38.46 7.63
N ALA A 56 6.57 -39.04 7.95
CA ALA A 56 7.09 -39.03 9.32
C ALA A 56 7.20 -37.61 9.88
N ALA A 57 6.92 -37.44 11.17
CA ALA A 57 6.98 -36.14 11.83
C ALA A 57 8.43 -35.61 11.83
N PRO A 58 8.69 -34.40 11.29
CA PRO A 58 10.02 -33.81 11.27
C PRO A 58 10.37 -33.11 12.58
N GLY A 59 11.68 -33.01 12.87
CA GLY A 59 12.23 -32.04 13.83
C GLY A 59 11.55 -32.01 15.19
N ASP A 60 10.96 -30.86 15.50
CA ASP A 60 10.29 -30.51 16.76
C ASP A 60 8.91 -31.17 16.96
N LEU A 61 8.30 -31.70 15.89
CA LEU A 61 7.06 -32.46 15.97
C LEU A 61 7.28 -33.94 16.31
N ALA A 62 8.50 -34.45 16.11
CA ALA A 62 8.86 -35.81 16.45
C ALA A 62 8.73 -36.04 17.97
N GLY A 63 7.93 -37.04 18.36
CA GLY A 63 7.64 -37.36 19.77
C GLY A 63 6.33 -36.77 20.30
N SER A 64 5.75 -35.77 19.61
CA SER A 64 4.36 -35.33 19.86
C SER A 64 3.37 -35.92 18.86
N TYR A 65 3.84 -36.19 17.63
CA TYR A 65 3.09 -36.81 16.56
C TYR A 65 3.92 -37.91 15.89
N ASP A 66 3.23 -38.92 15.36
CA ASP A 66 3.86 -39.99 14.57
C ASP A 66 4.10 -39.53 13.13
N GLY A 67 3.26 -38.62 12.63
CA GLY A 67 3.32 -38.11 11.27
C GLY A 67 2.80 -36.70 11.07
N VAL A 68 3.04 -36.17 9.88
CA VAL A 68 2.49 -34.90 9.40
C VAL A 68 1.71 -35.10 8.11
N VAL A 69 0.65 -34.32 7.95
CA VAL A 69 -0.25 -34.32 6.82
C VAL A 69 -0.38 -32.89 6.30
N PRO A 70 -0.27 -32.66 4.99
CA PRO A 70 -0.61 -31.38 4.38
C PRO A 70 -2.04 -30.93 4.67
N ALA A 71 -2.23 -29.68 5.06
CA ALA A 71 -3.55 -29.07 5.18
C ALA A 71 -4.36 -29.23 3.88
N GLY A 72 -5.62 -29.67 3.99
CA GLY A 72 -6.47 -30.01 2.84
C GLY A 72 -6.07 -31.27 2.06
N GLY A 73 -5.00 -31.96 2.47
CA GLY A 73 -4.56 -33.23 1.90
C GLY A 73 -5.52 -34.37 2.24
N THR A 74 -5.56 -35.37 1.36
CA THR A 74 -6.32 -36.61 1.62
C THR A 74 -5.45 -37.59 2.40
N VAL A 75 -5.97 -38.11 3.50
CA VAL A 75 -5.33 -39.13 4.33
C VAL A 75 -6.11 -40.41 4.23
N THR A 76 -5.43 -41.53 4.02
CA THR A 76 -6.06 -42.84 4.00
C THR A 76 -5.38 -43.79 4.98
N PHE A 77 -6.15 -44.31 5.93
CA PHE A 77 -5.74 -45.33 6.88
C PHE A 77 -6.27 -46.68 6.45
N SER A 78 -5.36 -47.62 6.17
CA SER A 78 -5.69 -48.92 5.58
C SER A 78 -4.91 -50.04 6.25
N GLY A 79 -5.42 -51.26 6.15
CA GLY A 79 -4.78 -52.43 6.75
C GLY A 79 -5.76 -53.56 7.02
N SER A 80 -5.38 -54.44 7.95
CA SER A 80 -6.22 -55.54 8.39
C SER A 80 -5.97 -55.91 9.85
N ALA A 81 -7.03 -56.32 10.54
CA ALA A 81 -6.96 -56.97 11.84
C ALA A 81 -7.34 -58.45 11.66
N SER A 82 -6.44 -59.37 12.02
CA SER A 82 -6.64 -60.82 11.85
C SER A 82 -6.47 -61.57 13.18
N PHE A 83 -7.30 -62.58 13.40
CA PHE A 83 -7.19 -63.48 14.55
C PHE A 83 -7.53 -64.93 14.16
N PRO A 84 -6.55 -65.84 14.06
CA PRO A 84 -6.75 -67.28 14.08
C PRO A 84 -7.22 -67.75 15.46
N MET A 85 -8.26 -68.58 15.47
CA MET A 85 -8.82 -69.15 16.69
C MET A 85 -8.87 -70.68 16.63
N TRP A 86 -8.39 -71.28 17.70
CA TRP A 86 -8.39 -72.71 17.98
C TRP A 86 -9.78 -73.20 18.45
N PRO A 87 -10.03 -74.51 18.59
CA PRO A 87 -11.33 -75.02 19.03
C PRO A 87 -11.84 -74.36 20.32
N GLY A 88 -13.02 -73.74 20.26
CA GLY A 88 -13.62 -72.93 21.32
C GLY A 88 -14.46 -71.79 20.74
N ALA A 89 -15.37 -71.22 21.52
CA ALA A 89 -16.14 -70.03 21.14
C ALA A 89 -15.76 -68.85 22.03
N THR A 90 -15.57 -67.67 21.44
CA THR A 90 -15.10 -66.48 22.16
C THR A 90 -15.76 -65.20 21.61
N ASN A 91 -15.69 -64.10 22.36
CA ASN A 91 -16.21 -62.80 21.91
C ASN A 91 -15.09 -62.00 21.23
N LEU A 92 -15.08 -61.98 19.89
CA LEU A 92 -14.11 -61.24 19.11
C LEU A 92 -14.66 -59.84 18.78
N SER A 93 -13.90 -58.81 19.10
CA SER A 93 -14.16 -57.42 18.72
C SER A 93 -12.97 -56.84 17.94
N GLN A 94 -13.22 -56.40 16.72
CA GLN A 94 -12.24 -55.74 15.87
C GLN A 94 -12.80 -54.40 15.42
N GLY A 95 -11.93 -53.41 15.25
CA GLY A 95 -12.37 -52.13 14.71
C GLY A 95 -11.22 -51.27 14.24
N ALA A 96 -11.53 -50.38 13.31
CA ALA A 96 -10.64 -49.33 12.85
C ALA A 96 -11.40 -48.01 12.76
N SER A 97 -10.73 -46.92 13.12
CA SER A 97 -11.30 -45.57 13.08
C SER A 97 -10.29 -44.56 12.53
N LEU A 98 -10.81 -43.49 11.93
CA LEU A 98 -10.06 -42.34 11.45
C LEU A 98 -10.89 -41.08 11.70
N THR A 99 -10.29 -40.05 12.28
CA THR A 99 -10.96 -38.77 12.54
C THR A 99 -11.71 -38.25 11.30
N GLY A 100 -12.98 -37.88 11.49
CA GLY A 100 -13.84 -37.35 10.42
C GLY A 100 -14.45 -38.40 9.48
N THR A 101 -14.24 -39.69 9.76
CA THR A 101 -14.81 -40.81 8.96
C THR A 101 -15.65 -41.72 9.85
N SER A 102 -16.65 -42.38 9.26
CA SER A 102 -17.32 -43.50 9.95
C SER A 102 -16.36 -44.69 9.99
N GLY A 103 -16.03 -45.18 11.19
CA GLY A 103 -15.15 -46.33 11.36
C GLY A 103 -15.79 -47.65 10.88
N VAL A 104 -14.97 -48.70 10.84
CA VAL A 104 -15.45 -50.08 10.62
C VAL A 104 -15.27 -50.88 11.89
N SER A 105 -16.24 -51.73 12.21
CA SER A 105 -16.17 -52.60 13.38
C SER A 105 -16.85 -53.93 13.12
N PHE A 106 -16.37 -54.94 13.83
CA PHE A 106 -16.93 -56.28 13.90
C PHE A 106 -16.93 -56.70 15.36
N SER A 107 -18.07 -57.18 15.87
CA SER A 107 -18.16 -57.71 17.24
C SER A 107 -19.16 -58.84 17.28
N GLN A 108 -18.69 -60.08 17.41
CA GLN A 108 -19.54 -61.27 17.47
C GLN A 108 -18.88 -62.39 18.28
N ARG A 109 -19.71 -63.32 18.77
CA ARG A 109 -19.23 -64.60 19.26
C ARG A 109 -18.85 -65.48 18.08
N VAL A 110 -17.60 -65.91 18.03
CA VAL A 110 -17.01 -66.62 16.90
C VAL A 110 -16.57 -68.02 17.33
N GLY A 111 -16.58 -69.00 16.42
CA GLY A 111 -16.04 -70.35 16.61
C GLY A 111 -14.79 -70.59 15.76
N GLN A 112 -14.17 -71.78 15.81
CA GLN A 112 -12.89 -72.09 15.13
C GLN A 112 -12.80 -71.51 13.70
N GLY A 113 -11.72 -70.79 13.41
CA GLY A 113 -11.49 -70.15 12.12
C GLY A 113 -10.51 -68.97 12.20
N THR A 114 -10.24 -68.34 11.06
CA THR A 114 -9.45 -67.09 10.98
C THR A 114 -10.39 -65.95 10.62
N TYR A 115 -10.42 -64.93 11.47
CA TYR A 115 -11.28 -63.77 11.30
C TYR A 115 -10.46 -62.55 10.94
N THR A 116 -10.70 -62.01 9.74
CA THR A 116 -9.99 -60.85 9.22
C THR A 116 -10.97 -59.71 8.96
N LEU A 117 -10.72 -58.55 9.57
CA LEU A 117 -11.37 -57.29 9.27
C LEU A 117 -10.43 -56.43 8.41
N PRO A 118 -10.60 -56.39 7.07
CA PRO A 118 -9.92 -55.41 6.23
C PRO A 118 -10.55 -54.03 6.46
N TYR A 119 -9.74 -52.99 6.41
CA TYR A 119 -10.22 -51.61 6.51
C TYR A 119 -9.48 -50.69 5.54
N ASN A 120 -10.21 -49.70 5.06
CA ASN A 120 -9.70 -48.63 4.20
C ASN A 120 -10.55 -47.38 4.43
N LEU A 121 -10.07 -46.48 5.28
CA LEU A 121 -10.77 -45.27 5.73
C LEU A 121 -10.05 -44.04 5.18
N SER A 122 -10.78 -43.13 4.52
CA SER A 122 -10.20 -41.90 3.97
C SER A 122 -10.91 -40.67 4.49
N THR A 123 -10.13 -39.65 4.84
CA THR A 123 -10.60 -38.33 5.27
C THR A 123 -9.81 -37.23 4.57
N VAL A 124 -10.34 -36.01 4.59
CA VAL A 124 -9.64 -34.81 4.13
C VAL A 124 -9.22 -34.01 5.35
N ALA A 125 -7.93 -33.72 5.47
CA ALA A 125 -7.41 -32.91 6.56
C ALA A 125 -8.03 -31.49 6.54
N PRO A 126 -8.19 -30.84 7.70
CA PRO A 126 -8.56 -29.44 7.78
C PRO A 126 -7.73 -28.57 6.83
N LYS A 127 -8.35 -27.57 6.22
CA LYS A 127 -7.66 -26.57 5.40
C LYS A 127 -7.02 -25.53 6.31
N ALA A 128 -5.88 -25.01 5.88
CA ALA A 128 -5.27 -23.85 6.51
C ALA A 128 -6.17 -22.62 6.35
N ASP A 129 -6.24 -21.81 7.40
CA ASP A 129 -6.83 -20.48 7.36
C ASP A 129 -5.79 -19.48 6.80
N ASP A 130 -6.26 -18.35 6.26
CA ASP A 130 -5.41 -17.33 5.63
C ASP A 130 -4.35 -16.68 6.56
N GLY A 131 -4.37 -17.00 7.86
CA GLY A 131 -3.40 -16.52 8.86
C GLY A 131 -2.28 -17.51 9.19
N ASP A 132 -2.41 -18.76 8.73
CA ASP A 132 -1.47 -19.83 9.03
C ASP A 132 -0.26 -19.73 8.10
N LYS A 133 0.93 -19.85 8.68
CA LYS A 133 2.19 -19.85 7.93
C LYS A 133 2.56 -21.27 7.54
N ALA A 134 3.32 -21.41 6.47
CA ALA A 134 3.89 -22.69 6.10
C ALA A 134 4.68 -23.28 7.30
N GLY A 135 4.32 -24.48 7.71
CA GLY A 135 4.89 -25.15 8.89
C GLY A 135 4.05 -25.05 10.17
N ASP A 136 3.03 -24.18 10.23
CA ASP A 136 2.14 -24.10 11.41
C ASP A 136 1.30 -25.38 11.53
N VAL A 137 1.18 -25.89 12.77
CA VAL A 137 0.26 -26.99 13.09
C VAL A 137 -1.12 -26.40 13.33
N ILE A 138 -2.04 -26.67 12.40
CA ILE A 138 -3.40 -26.09 12.37
C ILE A 138 -4.47 -27.04 12.90
N GLY A 139 -4.08 -28.27 13.21
CA GLY A 139 -4.98 -29.31 13.72
C GLY A 139 -4.29 -30.66 13.84
N SER A 140 -5.06 -31.68 14.19
CA SER A 140 -4.59 -33.06 14.28
C SER A 140 -5.63 -34.06 13.79
N LEU A 141 -5.16 -35.23 13.35
CA LEU A 141 -5.96 -36.40 13.03
C LEU A 141 -5.47 -37.57 13.88
N SER A 142 -6.37 -38.44 14.28
CA SER A 142 -6.05 -39.70 14.94
C SER A 142 -6.65 -40.86 14.16
N ALA A 143 -5.85 -41.91 13.99
CA ALA A 143 -6.27 -43.17 13.42
C ALA A 143 -6.00 -44.28 14.45
N SER A 144 -6.92 -45.24 14.57
CA SER A 144 -6.71 -46.39 15.45
C SER A 144 -7.22 -47.67 14.86
N VAL A 145 -6.59 -48.79 15.20
CA VAL A 145 -7.04 -50.14 14.89
C VAL A 145 -6.83 -51.03 16.12
N TYR A 146 -7.82 -51.86 16.42
CA TYR A 146 -7.73 -52.83 17.50
C TYR A 146 -8.28 -54.19 17.09
N SER A 147 -7.76 -55.22 17.73
CA SER A 147 -8.35 -56.55 17.74
C SER A 147 -8.31 -57.05 19.17
N ARG A 148 -9.48 -57.35 19.74
CA ARG A 148 -9.63 -57.79 21.11
C ARG A 148 -10.42 -59.08 21.14
N ASN A 149 -9.94 -60.04 21.89
CA ASN A 149 -10.66 -61.26 22.20
C ASN A 149 -11.00 -61.26 23.69
N CYS A 150 -12.29 -61.43 24.01
CA CYS A 150 -12.79 -61.47 25.37
C CYS A 150 -13.28 -62.88 25.71
N ASN A 151 -12.89 -63.37 26.88
CA ASN A 151 -13.43 -64.61 27.42
C ASN A 151 -14.88 -64.40 27.94
N ASP A 152 -15.53 -65.49 28.36
CA ASP A 152 -16.91 -65.46 28.90
C ASP A 152 -17.03 -64.68 30.24
N SER A 153 -15.91 -64.24 30.82
CA SER A 153 -15.84 -63.37 32.02
C SER A 153 -15.54 -61.90 31.67
N ASP A 154 -15.70 -61.49 30.41
CA ASP A 154 -15.42 -60.15 29.87
C ASP A 154 -13.97 -59.65 30.04
N ILE A 155 -13.02 -60.56 30.30
CA ILE A 155 -11.60 -60.23 30.29
C ILE A 155 -11.13 -60.24 28.84
N CYS A 156 -10.88 -59.04 28.30
CA CYS A 156 -10.44 -58.82 26.94
C CYS A 156 -8.91 -58.66 26.85
N GLY A 157 -8.29 -59.35 25.88
CA GLY A 157 -6.89 -59.17 25.53
C GLY A 157 -6.72 -58.96 24.03
N GLY A 158 -5.72 -58.20 23.63
CA GLY A 158 -5.38 -58.01 22.23
C GLY A 158 -4.69 -56.67 21.94
N PRO A 159 -4.04 -56.54 20.77
CA PRO A 159 -3.30 -55.35 20.41
C PRO A 159 -4.24 -54.21 20.00
N GLU A 160 -3.78 -52.98 20.24
CA GLU A 160 -4.35 -51.75 19.71
C GLU A 160 -3.20 -50.85 19.25
N ILE A 161 -3.38 -50.25 18.07
CA ILE A 161 -2.48 -49.25 17.52
C ILE A 161 -3.25 -47.95 17.40
N THR A 162 -2.62 -46.86 17.82
CA THR A 162 -3.06 -45.50 17.56
C THR A 162 -1.94 -44.75 16.86
N VAL A 163 -2.29 -44.01 15.81
CA VAL A 163 -1.39 -43.13 15.06
C VAL A 163 -1.91 -41.70 15.18
N SER A 164 -1.06 -40.79 15.63
CA SER A 164 -1.33 -39.36 15.76
C SER A 164 -0.65 -38.58 14.65
N LEU A 165 -1.41 -37.76 13.92
CA LEU A 165 -0.94 -36.99 12.77
C LEU A 165 -1.18 -35.50 13.00
N ALA A 166 -0.15 -34.67 12.85
CA ALA A 166 -0.28 -33.22 12.82
C ALA A 166 -0.70 -32.76 11.42
N VAL A 167 -1.63 -31.81 11.35
CA VAL A 167 -2.04 -31.17 10.10
C VAL A 167 -1.25 -29.88 9.96
N VAL A 168 -0.41 -29.80 8.93
CA VAL A 168 0.56 -28.72 8.74
C VAL A 168 0.17 -27.87 7.54
N ALA A 169 0.12 -26.56 7.71
CA ALA A 169 -0.10 -25.63 6.60
C ALA A 169 1.06 -25.73 5.59
N THR A 170 0.74 -25.98 4.33
CA THR A 170 1.75 -26.19 3.26
C THR A 170 1.95 -24.99 2.36
N ASN A 171 0.97 -24.07 2.28
CA ASN A 171 1.05 -22.86 1.50
C ASN A 171 0.72 -21.65 2.39
N SER A 172 1.67 -20.72 2.52
CA SER A 172 1.34 -19.35 2.88
C SER A 172 0.83 -18.65 1.62
N ASP A 173 -0.30 -17.95 1.69
CA ASP A 173 -0.67 -17.03 0.63
C ASP A 173 0.49 -16.04 0.38
N THR A 174 1.01 -15.99 -0.84
CA THR A 174 2.15 -15.14 -1.25
C THR A 174 1.75 -14.09 -2.27
N GLU A 175 0.50 -14.11 -2.75
CA GLU A 175 0.05 -13.18 -3.77
C GLU A 175 -0.43 -11.90 -3.09
N PRO A 176 0.15 -10.73 -3.42
CA PRO A 176 -0.30 -9.49 -2.80
C PRO A 176 -1.68 -9.06 -3.32
N PRO A 177 -2.48 -8.37 -2.48
CA PRO A 177 -3.72 -7.78 -2.93
C PRO A 177 -3.53 -6.83 -4.11
N VAL A 178 -4.58 -6.69 -4.91
CA VAL A 178 -4.65 -5.73 -6.01
C VAL A 178 -5.51 -4.53 -5.62
N VAL A 179 -4.95 -3.34 -5.85
CA VAL A 179 -5.63 -2.06 -5.69
C VAL A 179 -5.85 -1.43 -7.05
N ALA A 180 -7.08 -1.01 -7.35
CA ALA A 180 -7.41 -0.22 -8.54
C ALA A 180 -8.08 1.10 -8.16
N LEU A 181 -7.50 2.22 -8.60
CA LEU A 181 -8.10 3.54 -8.40
C LEU A 181 -9.03 3.87 -9.56
N GLU A 182 -10.23 4.39 -9.27
CA GLU A 182 -11.18 4.70 -10.33
C GLU A 182 -10.71 5.80 -11.29
N LYS A 183 -11.07 5.66 -12.57
CA LYS A 183 -10.64 6.54 -13.67
C LYS A 183 -11.08 7.99 -13.50
N ARG A 184 -12.17 8.29 -12.79
CA ARG A 184 -12.66 9.66 -12.59
C ARG A 184 -12.89 9.95 -11.09
N PRO A 185 -11.88 10.38 -10.32
CA PRO A 185 -12.16 11.21 -9.16
C PRO A 185 -12.67 12.54 -9.73
N GLY A 186 -13.98 12.66 -9.94
CA GLY A 186 -14.57 13.90 -10.46
C GLY A 186 -14.20 15.04 -9.51
N ILE A 187 -13.44 16.02 -10.00
CA ILE A 187 -13.24 17.29 -9.28
C ILE A 187 -13.66 18.39 -10.23
N TYR A 188 -14.89 18.84 -10.04
CA TYR A 188 -15.32 20.17 -10.46
C TYR A 188 -15.58 20.92 -9.16
N ALA A 189 -14.68 21.82 -8.80
CA ALA A 189 -14.95 22.82 -7.78
C ALA A 189 -16.08 23.71 -8.31
N ASN A 190 -17.33 23.33 -8.02
CA ASN A 190 -18.48 24.18 -8.29
C ASN A 190 -19.02 24.68 -6.96
N SER A 191 -18.37 25.69 -6.41
CA SER A 191 -19.04 26.58 -5.48
C SER A 191 -19.42 27.83 -6.24
N LYS A 192 -20.65 27.84 -6.78
CA LYS A 192 -21.34 29.08 -7.18
C LYS A 192 -21.60 30.01 -5.98
N ARG A 193 -21.07 29.74 -4.78
CA ARG A 193 -21.23 30.58 -3.59
C ARG A 193 -19.91 31.28 -3.30
N LYS A 194 -19.89 32.60 -3.56
CA LYS A 194 -18.92 33.54 -2.96
C LYS A 194 -18.79 33.19 -1.46
N GLY A 195 -17.62 32.68 -1.04
CA GLY A 195 -17.27 32.53 0.37
C GLY A 195 -17.34 31.12 1.00
N ALA A 196 -17.76 30.06 0.29
CA ALA A 196 -17.75 28.70 0.86
C ALA A 196 -16.46 27.94 0.49
N VAL A 197 -15.71 27.50 1.52
CA VAL A 197 -14.32 26.96 1.43
C VAL A 197 -14.26 25.43 1.39
N ASP A 198 -15.39 24.72 1.54
CA ASP A 198 -15.42 23.26 1.66
C ASP A 198 -15.98 22.55 0.42
N TYR A 199 -15.22 21.58 -0.10
CA TYR A 199 -15.60 20.74 -1.23
C TYR A 199 -15.63 19.26 -0.81
N PRO A 200 -16.80 18.60 -0.80
CA PRO A 200 -16.85 17.18 -0.49
C PRO A 200 -16.26 16.36 -1.65
N LEU A 201 -15.20 15.59 -1.38
CA LEU A 201 -14.53 14.70 -2.32
C LEU A 201 -14.85 13.24 -2.00
N LYS A 202 -15.23 12.48 -3.02
CA LYS A 202 -15.45 11.03 -2.94
C LYS A 202 -14.31 10.32 -3.68
N LEU A 203 -13.43 9.67 -2.92
CA LEU A 203 -12.33 8.87 -3.46
C LEU A 203 -12.71 7.41 -3.42
N THR A 204 -12.77 6.75 -4.57
CA THR A 204 -13.19 5.35 -4.68
C THR A 204 -12.08 4.48 -5.25
N PHE A 205 -11.85 3.35 -4.62
CA PHE A 205 -10.91 2.32 -5.05
C PHE A 205 -11.57 0.94 -4.99
N ALA A 206 -11.09 0.02 -5.81
CA ALA A 206 -11.45 -1.39 -5.75
C ALA A 206 -10.30 -2.19 -5.12
N LEU A 207 -10.69 -3.15 -4.29
CA LEU A 207 -9.81 -4.15 -3.68
C LEU A 207 -10.18 -5.52 -4.22
N SER A 208 -9.17 -6.30 -4.58
CA SER A 208 -9.30 -7.71 -4.88
C SER A 208 -8.08 -8.47 -4.39
N ASP A 209 -8.31 -9.65 -3.85
CA ASP A 209 -7.30 -10.54 -3.32
C ASP A 209 -7.75 -12.00 -3.52
N ASN A 210 -6.82 -12.93 -3.68
CA ASN A 210 -7.09 -14.37 -3.86
C ASN A 210 -7.69 -14.99 -2.58
N SER A 211 -7.36 -14.50 -1.38
CA SER A 211 -8.03 -14.88 -0.11
C SER A 211 -9.46 -14.33 0.00
N GLY A 212 -9.86 -13.42 -0.89
CA GLY A 212 -11.18 -12.80 -0.91
C GLY A 212 -11.38 -11.64 0.08
N LYS A 213 -10.37 -11.32 0.90
CA LYS A 213 -10.41 -10.22 1.87
C LYS A 213 -9.08 -9.45 1.92
N ALA A 214 -9.17 -8.13 2.03
CA ALA A 214 -8.00 -7.27 2.19
C ALA A 214 -8.28 -6.08 3.12
N LEU A 215 -7.25 -5.60 3.82
CA LEU A 215 -7.24 -4.34 4.54
C LEU A 215 -6.79 -3.23 3.60
N GLY A 216 -7.67 -2.29 3.29
CA GLY A 216 -7.33 -1.12 2.46
C GLY A 216 -6.81 0.04 3.30
N ALA A 217 -5.71 0.65 2.89
CA ALA A 217 -5.16 1.87 3.44
C ALA A 217 -5.12 2.96 2.37
N MET A 218 -5.53 4.18 2.73
CA MET A 218 -5.56 5.35 1.85
C MET A 218 -4.86 6.53 2.52
N ARG A 219 -4.12 7.29 1.71
CA ARG A 219 -3.43 8.50 2.15
C ARG A 219 -3.61 9.59 1.10
N LEU A 220 -4.05 10.76 1.53
CA LEU A 220 -4.08 11.97 0.74
C LEU A 220 -2.85 12.81 1.07
N TYR A 221 -2.19 13.33 0.05
CA TYR A 221 -0.98 14.12 0.15
C TYR A 221 -1.18 15.53 -0.41
N SER A 222 -0.44 16.49 0.14
CA SER A 222 -0.25 17.84 -0.37
C SER A 222 1.24 18.10 -0.49
N GLY A 223 1.76 18.29 -1.70
CA GLY A 223 3.19 18.59 -1.92
C GLY A 223 4.15 17.51 -1.37
N GLY A 224 3.70 16.27 -1.20
CA GLY A 224 4.48 15.18 -0.61
C GLY A 224 4.15 14.88 0.85
N THR A 225 3.48 15.79 1.56
CA THR A 225 3.13 15.60 2.98
C THR A 225 1.76 14.93 3.12
N PRO A 226 1.60 13.87 3.94
CA PRO A 226 0.29 13.29 4.23
C PRO A 226 -0.58 14.31 4.98
N VAL A 227 -1.76 14.61 4.44
CA VAL A 227 -2.74 15.55 5.03
C VAL A 227 -4.00 14.84 5.50
N ARG A 228 -4.23 13.60 5.04
CA ARG A 228 -5.31 12.76 5.54
C ARG A 228 -4.98 11.29 5.35
N THR A 229 -5.34 10.47 6.33
CA THR A 229 -5.21 9.01 6.27
C THR A 229 -6.55 8.37 6.58
N ALA A 230 -6.77 7.18 6.03
CA ALA A 230 -7.96 6.38 6.32
C ALA A 230 -7.67 4.91 6.01
N THR A 231 -8.35 4.02 6.72
CA THR A 231 -8.31 2.58 6.50
C THR A 231 -9.72 2.03 6.38
N THR A 232 -9.86 0.86 5.76
CA THR A 232 -11.11 0.08 5.86
C THR A 232 -11.31 -0.38 7.31
N LYS A 233 -12.55 -0.71 7.69
CA LYS A 233 -12.85 -1.28 9.01
C LYS A 233 -12.38 -2.73 9.08
N GLY A 234 -11.07 -2.92 9.29
CA GLY A 234 -10.43 -4.23 9.23
C GLY A 234 -10.36 -4.79 7.81
N PHE A 235 -10.19 -6.11 7.72
CA PHE A 235 -10.18 -6.88 6.47
C PHE A 235 -11.59 -6.94 5.89
N VAL A 236 -11.76 -6.34 4.72
CA VAL A 236 -13.05 -6.25 4.02
C VAL A 236 -13.06 -7.16 2.79
N LYS A 237 -14.26 -7.58 2.38
CA LYS A 237 -14.43 -8.37 1.15
C LYS A 237 -13.98 -7.60 -0.09
N ASN A 238 -13.58 -8.36 -1.11
CA ASN A 238 -13.33 -7.84 -2.46
C ASN A 238 -14.49 -6.96 -2.93
N GLY A 239 -14.18 -5.81 -3.54
CA GLY A 239 -15.18 -4.86 -4.00
C GLY A 239 -14.73 -3.41 -3.95
N ARG A 240 -15.70 -2.50 -4.16
CA ARG A 240 -15.47 -1.06 -4.20
C ARG A 240 -15.66 -0.42 -2.83
N HIS A 241 -14.69 0.38 -2.44
CA HIS A 241 -14.63 1.08 -1.17
C HIS A 241 -14.44 2.58 -1.40
N THR A 242 -15.05 3.39 -0.55
CA THR A 242 -15.09 4.86 -0.71
C THR A 242 -14.60 5.57 0.54
N LEU A 243 -13.70 6.53 0.36
CA LEU A 243 -13.43 7.59 1.32
C LEU A 243 -14.21 8.86 0.97
N LYS A 244 -15.00 9.35 1.92
CA LYS A 244 -15.65 10.66 1.83
C LYS A 244 -14.83 11.69 2.61
N ILE A 245 -14.41 12.74 1.92
CA ILE A 245 -13.71 13.89 2.48
C ILE A 245 -14.72 15.03 2.45
N THR A 246 -15.17 15.51 3.60
CA THR A 246 -16.23 16.54 3.68
C THR A 246 -15.70 17.97 3.73
N LYS A 247 -14.44 18.16 4.09
CA LYS A 247 -13.76 19.45 4.19
C LYS A 247 -12.59 19.51 3.24
N THR A 248 -12.28 20.71 2.76
CA THR A 248 -11.10 20.91 1.91
C THR A 248 -9.85 20.50 2.68
N PRO A 249 -8.98 19.64 2.11
CA PRO A 249 -7.76 19.20 2.78
C PRO A 249 -6.88 20.39 3.19
N SER A 250 -6.20 20.26 4.33
CA SER A 250 -5.14 21.21 4.71
C SER A 250 -4.00 21.15 3.70
N GLY A 251 -3.31 22.28 3.51
CA GLY A 251 -2.18 22.39 2.58
C GLY A 251 -2.48 23.23 1.33
N SER A 252 -1.42 23.55 0.61
CA SER A 252 -1.42 24.36 -0.62
C SER A 252 -1.58 23.53 -1.89
N GLY A 253 -1.48 22.20 -1.80
CA GLY A 253 -1.34 21.31 -2.94
C GLY A 253 0.09 21.30 -3.50
N PRO A 254 0.31 20.68 -4.67
CA PRO A 254 -0.66 19.90 -5.43
C PRO A 254 -1.08 18.63 -4.68
N PHE A 255 -2.31 18.18 -4.93
CA PHE A 255 -2.89 17.04 -4.23
C PHE A 255 -2.82 15.76 -5.04
N TYR A 256 -2.46 14.67 -4.38
CA TYR A 256 -2.61 13.32 -4.90
C TYR A 256 -2.99 12.38 -3.76
N TRP A 257 -3.69 11.31 -4.08
CA TRP A 257 -4.00 10.28 -3.10
C TRP A 257 -3.41 8.97 -3.55
N CYS A 258 -2.99 8.17 -2.58
CA CYS A 258 -2.51 6.83 -2.79
C CYS A 258 -3.37 5.85 -1.99
N ALA A 259 -3.51 4.66 -2.53
CA ALA A 259 -4.04 3.52 -1.80
C ALA A 259 -3.08 2.34 -1.91
N GLN A 260 -3.10 1.53 -0.85
CA GLN A 260 -2.38 0.29 -0.70
C GLN A 260 -3.32 -0.70 0.00
N ALA A 261 -3.09 -1.99 -0.20
CA ALA A 261 -3.80 -3.02 0.53
C ALA A 261 -2.84 -4.05 1.13
N LYS A 262 -3.31 -4.70 2.19
CA LYS A 262 -2.63 -5.79 2.88
C LYS A 262 -3.59 -6.97 3.04
N ASP A 263 -3.15 -8.20 2.80
CA ASP A 263 -3.90 -9.42 3.14
C ASP A 263 -3.60 -9.89 4.58
N LYS A 264 -4.17 -11.03 4.96
CA LYS A 264 -3.95 -11.63 6.28
C LYS A 264 -2.58 -12.31 6.42
N ALA A 265 -2.06 -12.88 5.33
CA ALA A 265 -0.74 -13.51 5.29
C ALA A 265 0.40 -12.49 5.42
N GLY A 266 0.12 -11.21 5.23
CA GLY A 266 1.05 -10.11 5.42
C GLY A 266 1.59 -9.52 4.13
N ASN A 267 1.12 -9.95 2.96
CA ASN A 267 1.57 -9.40 1.69
C ASN A 267 0.93 -8.02 1.45
N TYR A 268 1.69 -7.15 0.78
CA TYR A 268 1.27 -5.78 0.50
C TYR A 268 1.19 -5.54 -1.00
N SER A 269 0.13 -4.88 -1.43
CA SER A 269 0.04 -4.34 -2.77
C SER A 269 1.12 -3.27 -2.99
N ALA A 270 1.49 -3.06 -4.26
CA ALA A 270 2.17 -1.82 -4.64
C ALA A 270 1.28 -0.61 -4.33
N PHE A 271 1.88 0.54 -4.01
CA PHE A 271 1.15 1.80 -3.93
C PHE A 271 0.59 2.17 -5.30
N LYS A 272 -0.71 2.46 -5.34
CA LYS A 272 -1.33 3.10 -6.50
C LYS A 272 -1.67 4.52 -6.12
N CYS A 273 -1.20 5.49 -6.89
CA CYS A 273 -1.39 6.90 -6.64
C CYS A 273 -2.10 7.59 -7.79
N LYS A 274 -2.85 8.65 -7.48
CA LYS A 274 -3.53 9.46 -8.46
C LYS A 274 -3.61 10.93 -8.07
N TRP A 275 -3.25 11.76 -9.02
CA TRP A 275 -3.34 13.21 -8.97
C TRP A 275 -4.80 13.69 -8.91
N LEU A 276 -5.05 14.69 -8.06
CA LEU A 276 -6.35 15.33 -7.81
C LEU A 276 -6.29 16.82 -8.15
N SER A 277 -7.21 17.32 -8.97
CA SER A 277 -7.32 18.75 -9.31
C SER A 277 -8.16 19.53 -8.28
N ILE A 278 -7.68 19.63 -7.03
CA ILE A 278 -8.37 20.37 -5.97
C ILE A 278 -7.95 21.83 -6.02
N ALA A 279 -8.88 22.73 -6.32
CA ALA A 279 -8.62 24.16 -6.31
C ALA A 279 -8.46 24.69 -4.88
N VAL A 280 -7.35 25.36 -4.60
CA VAL A 280 -7.13 26.06 -3.32
C VAL A 280 -7.30 27.57 -3.48
N PRO A 281 -7.74 28.27 -2.43
CA PRO A 281 -7.67 29.73 -2.39
C PRO A 281 -6.24 30.21 -2.60
N ILE A 282 -6.06 31.28 -3.38
CA ILE A 282 -4.73 31.84 -3.67
C ILE A 282 -3.97 32.24 -2.41
N SER A 283 -4.67 32.65 -1.35
CA SER A 283 -4.10 32.99 -0.04
C SER A 283 -3.43 31.81 0.68
N ARG A 284 -3.73 30.56 0.29
CA ARG A 284 -3.11 29.35 0.84
C ARG A 284 -1.98 28.80 -0.04
N ALA A 285 -1.74 29.40 -1.21
CA ALA A 285 -0.79 28.86 -2.19
C ALA A 285 0.68 29.27 -1.93
N GLY A 286 0.98 29.92 -0.79
CA GLY A 286 2.35 30.33 -0.45
C GLY A 286 2.92 31.39 -1.39
N VAL A 287 2.06 32.27 -1.91
CA VAL A 287 2.41 33.31 -2.89
C VAL A 287 2.89 34.57 -2.19
N ASN A 288 3.83 35.31 -2.80
CA ASN A 288 4.39 36.53 -2.23
C ASN A 288 4.19 37.77 -3.11
N GLY A 289 3.59 37.62 -4.29
CA GLY A 289 3.37 38.72 -5.23
C GLY A 289 4.55 38.85 -6.18
N CYS A 290 4.85 40.07 -6.64
CA CYS A 290 5.93 40.27 -7.61
C CYS A 290 7.33 40.43 -6.97
N GLY A 291 7.54 39.91 -5.75
CA GLY A 291 8.79 40.06 -4.99
C GLY A 291 9.51 38.71 -4.82
N THR A 292 10.83 38.71 -4.57
CA THR A 292 11.55 37.46 -4.27
C THR A 292 12.52 37.63 -3.10
N ALA A 293 12.01 37.47 -1.88
CA ALA A 293 12.87 37.32 -0.72
C ALA A 293 13.71 36.03 -0.86
N GLY A 294 15.03 36.11 -0.65
CA GLY A 294 15.89 34.92 -0.51
C GLY A 294 16.68 34.48 -1.74
N TYR A 295 16.77 35.30 -2.80
CA TYR A 295 17.51 34.97 -4.03
C TYR A 295 18.85 35.72 -4.20
N GLY A 296 19.29 36.41 -3.15
CA GLY A 296 20.54 37.15 -3.10
C GLY A 296 20.41 38.64 -3.47
N PRO A 297 21.39 39.48 -3.10
CA PRO A 297 21.27 40.94 -3.09
C PRO A 297 20.99 41.55 -4.47
N THR A 298 21.54 40.97 -5.55
CA THR A 298 21.34 41.46 -6.91
C THR A 298 19.90 41.25 -7.40
N LEU A 299 19.31 40.09 -7.11
CA LEU A 299 17.94 39.75 -7.50
C LEU A 299 16.92 40.52 -6.67
N GLU A 300 17.15 40.62 -5.36
CA GLU A 300 16.32 41.42 -4.45
C GLU A 300 16.33 42.90 -4.87
N SER A 301 17.47 43.44 -5.30
CA SER A 301 17.54 44.83 -5.81
C SER A 301 16.66 45.02 -7.05
N LEU A 302 16.75 44.13 -8.04
CA LEU A 302 15.99 44.22 -9.30
C LEU A 302 14.48 44.05 -9.10
N GLN A 303 14.06 43.24 -8.14
CA GLN A 303 12.64 42.95 -7.92
C GLN A 303 11.94 43.99 -7.06
N ASN A 304 12.68 44.65 -6.17
CA ASN A 304 12.21 45.88 -5.52
C ASN A 304 11.87 46.99 -6.54
N TYR A 305 12.46 46.96 -7.75
CA TYR A 305 12.08 47.86 -8.86
C TYR A 305 10.80 47.44 -9.59
N PHE A 306 10.43 46.15 -9.57
CA PHE A 306 9.28 45.64 -10.30
C PHE A 306 7.99 45.68 -9.47
N GLY A 307 7.99 45.16 -8.25
CA GLY A 307 6.91 45.36 -7.29
C GLY A 307 5.48 44.95 -7.74
N ASP A 308 4.55 45.03 -6.79
CA ASP A 308 3.15 44.64 -7.01
C ASP A 308 2.33 45.65 -7.83
N VAL A 309 2.85 46.87 -7.97
CA VAL A 309 2.18 48.00 -8.61
C VAL A 309 3.20 48.75 -9.46
N ARG A 310 2.79 49.09 -10.68
CA ARG A 310 3.56 49.90 -11.62
C ARG A 310 2.80 51.16 -11.96
N GLU A 311 3.48 52.29 -11.91
CA GLU A 311 2.92 53.58 -12.34
C GLU A 311 3.39 53.89 -13.75
N TYR A 312 2.48 54.36 -14.59
CA TYR A 312 2.77 54.89 -15.91
C TYR A 312 2.08 56.23 -16.09
N GLY A 313 2.70 57.16 -16.81
CA GLY A 313 2.23 58.53 -16.94
C GLY A 313 3.15 59.53 -16.24
N TYR A 314 2.86 60.82 -16.41
CA TYR A 314 3.62 61.91 -15.82
C TYR A 314 2.72 62.74 -14.90
N ALA A 315 3.28 63.19 -13.77
CA ALA A 315 2.59 64.03 -12.77
C ALA A 315 1.17 63.52 -12.40
N GLU A 316 0.15 64.34 -12.61
CA GLU A 316 -1.26 64.08 -12.27
C GLU A 316 -1.93 62.97 -13.10
N ASP A 317 -1.31 62.55 -14.21
CA ASP A 317 -1.80 61.49 -15.10
C ASP A 317 -1.25 60.10 -14.77
N ARG A 318 -0.53 59.96 -13.66
CA ARG A 318 0.02 58.67 -13.21
C ARG A 318 -1.10 57.66 -12.92
N THR A 319 -1.09 56.59 -13.71
CA THR A 319 -2.05 55.49 -13.60
C THR A 319 -1.35 54.24 -13.08
N LYS A 320 -1.96 53.60 -12.07
CA LYS A 320 -1.45 52.41 -11.40
C LYS A 320 -1.92 51.12 -12.07
N VAL A 321 -0.98 50.32 -12.57
CA VAL A 321 -1.21 48.95 -13.02
C VAL A 321 -0.85 47.99 -11.89
N ARG A 322 -1.86 47.33 -11.32
CA ARG A 322 -1.69 46.39 -10.18
C ARG A 322 -1.39 44.98 -10.69
N LEU A 323 -0.15 44.54 -10.50
CA LEU A 323 0.39 43.27 -11.00
C LEU A 323 0.29 42.10 -10.01
N ARG A 324 0.06 42.38 -8.71
CA ARG A 324 0.03 41.37 -7.64
C ARG A 324 -0.77 40.11 -7.99
N ASN A 325 -1.94 40.23 -8.62
CA ASN A 325 -2.75 39.08 -9.00
C ASN A 325 -2.08 38.20 -10.05
N ALA A 326 -1.44 38.79 -11.07
CA ALA A 326 -0.71 38.04 -12.09
C ALA A 326 0.50 37.31 -11.46
N CYS A 327 1.22 37.98 -10.56
CA CYS A 327 2.36 37.38 -9.88
C CYS A 327 1.93 36.25 -8.93
N ASN A 328 0.88 36.42 -8.13
CA ASN A 328 0.35 35.35 -7.30
C ASN A 328 -0.08 34.11 -8.12
N ILE A 329 -0.68 34.32 -9.29
CA ILE A 329 -1.05 33.22 -10.19
C ILE A 329 0.20 32.53 -10.74
N HIS A 330 1.24 33.29 -11.10
CA HIS A 330 2.52 32.77 -11.57
C HIS A 330 3.23 31.93 -10.49
N ASP A 331 3.31 32.43 -9.25
CA ASP A 331 3.86 31.72 -8.09
C ASP A 331 3.14 30.38 -7.84
N ALA A 332 1.80 30.42 -7.80
CA ALA A 332 0.99 29.23 -7.60
C ALA A 332 1.14 28.23 -8.75
N ALA A 333 1.30 28.73 -9.98
CA ALA A 333 1.49 27.91 -11.17
C ALA A 333 2.83 27.18 -11.15
N TYR A 334 3.92 27.82 -10.70
CA TYR A 334 5.22 27.16 -10.53
C TYR A 334 5.15 25.99 -9.54
N ASN A 335 4.38 26.13 -8.47
CA ASN A 335 4.14 25.04 -7.52
C ASN A 335 3.20 23.94 -8.08
N GLY A 336 2.73 24.06 -9.33
CA GLY A 336 1.79 23.11 -9.94
C GLY A 336 0.43 23.08 -9.25
N ILE A 337 0.05 24.16 -8.56
CA ILE A 337 -1.18 24.20 -7.77
C ILE A 337 -2.39 24.34 -8.71
N THR A 338 -3.54 23.78 -8.34
CA THR A 338 -4.80 24.11 -9.00
C THR A 338 -5.43 25.32 -8.29
N ILE A 339 -5.74 26.40 -9.02
CA ILE A 339 -6.34 27.62 -8.46
C ILE A 339 -7.50 28.11 -9.32
N TYR A 340 -8.31 29.02 -8.76
CA TYR A 340 -9.17 29.88 -9.56
C TYR A 340 -8.37 31.08 -10.05
N ASP A 341 -8.16 31.16 -11.36
CA ASP A 341 -7.55 32.30 -12.02
C ASP A 341 -8.55 33.45 -12.08
N ALA A 342 -8.30 34.50 -11.30
CA ALA A 342 -9.17 35.67 -11.23
C ALA A 342 -9.11 36.57 -12.47
N LEU A 343 -8.05 36.48 -13.28
CA LEU A 343 -7.87 37.26 -14.50
C LEU A 343 -8.63 36.61 -15.67
N ASP A 344 -8.50 35.30 -15.82
CA ASP A 344 -9.21 34.51 -16.84
C ASP A 344 -10.62 34.05 -16.40
N LYS A 345 -10.97 34.26 -15.12
CA LYS A 345 -12.23 33.83 -14.48
C LYS A 345 -12.52 32.32 -14.63
N ARG A 346 -11.49 31.48 -14.48
CA ARG A 346 -11.61 30.02 -14.63
C ARG A 346 -10.69 29.25 -13.70
N PHE A 347 -11.01 27.99 -13.43
CA PHE A 347 -10.09 27.09 -12.73
C PHE A 347 -9.01 26.59 -13.68
N VAL A 348 -7.76 26.57 -13.20
CA VAL A 348 -6.60 26.08 -13.97
C VAL A 348 -5.80 25.12 -13.11
N ASP A 349 -5.44 23.98 -13.69
CA ASP A 349 -4.55 22.98 -13.12
C ASP A 349 -3.17 23.10 -13.77
N PHE A 350 -2.21 23.64 -13.03
CA PHE A 350 -0.88 23.96 -13.54
C PHE A 350 0.10 22.78 -13.51
N ARG A 351 -0.25 21.61 -12.96
CA ARG A 351 0.68 20.46 -12.83
C ARG A 351 1.25 19.95 -14.14
N LYS A 352 0.50 20.15 -15.23
CA LYS A 352 0.88 19.71 -16.57
C LYS A 352 1.45 20.84 -17.42
N TRP A 353 1.76 21.98 -16.82
CA TRP A 353 2.32 23.12 -17.52
C TRP A 353 3.83 23.11 -17.32
N SER A 354 4.56 23.37 -18.39
CA SER A 354 5.99 23.64 -18.30
C SER A 354 6.22 25.08 -17.81
N ARG A 355 7.42 25.35 -17.28
CA ARG A 355 7.82 26.70 -16.87
C ARG A 355 7.59 27.73 -17.97
N LEU A 356 7.99 27.43 -19.20
CA LEU A 356 7.80 28.34 -20.34
C LEU A 356 6.32 28.66 -20.59
N LYS A 357 5.42 27.70 -20.43
CA LYS A 357 3.99 27.92 -20.62
C LYS A 357 3.43 28.83 -19.51
N ILE A 358 3.90 28.64 -18.28
CA ILE A 358 3.56 29.48 -17.13
C ILE A 358 4.08 30.92 -17.34
N ASP A 359 5.34 31.08 -17.74
CA ASP A 359 5.96 32.40 -18.01
C ASP A 359 5.24 33.15 -19.12
N LYS A 360 4.91 32.45 -20.22
CA LYS A 360 4.15 33.04 -21.33
C LYS A 360 2.78 33.51 -20.87
N LYS A 361 2.09 32.73 -20.04
CA LYS A 361 0.80 33.13 -19.46
C LYS A 361 0.96 34.37 -18.59
N PHE A 362 1.97 34.41 -17.72
CA PHE A 362 2.24 35.57 -16.87
C PHE A 362 2.43 36.86 -17.68
N ARG A 363 3.17 36.78 -18.81
CA ARG A 363 3.30 37.90 -19.75
C ARG A 363 1.95 38.37 -20.30
N GLU A 364 1.10 37.44 -20.72
CA GLU A 364 -0.23 37.76 -21.26
C GLU A 364 -1.17 38.32 -20.18
N ASP A 365 -1.05 37.84 -18.94
CA ASP A 365 -1.79 38.37 -17.79
C ASP A 365 -1.40 39.84 -17.55
N ILE A 366 -0.10 40.17 -17.54
CA ILE A 366 0.37 41.56 -17.43
C ILE A 366 -0.16 42.40 -18.59
N ARG A 367 -0.10 41.91 -19.83
CA ARG A 367 -0.65 42.63 -21.00
C ARG A 367 -2.15 42.89 -20.86
N GLY A 368 -2.89 41.93 -20.30
CA GLY A 368 -4.31 42.07 -19.98
C GLY A 368 -4.56 43.17 -18.94
N LEU A 369 -3.75 43.19 -17.88
CA LEU A 369 -3.78 44.23 -16.84
C LEU A 369 -3.47 45.61 -17.44
N CYS A 370 -2.43 45.74 -18.26
CA CYS A 370 -2.09 46.98 -18.96
C CYS A 370 -3.27 47.51 -19.79
N ARG A 371 -3.91 46.64 -20.60
CA ARG A 371 -5.09 47.04 -21.38
C ARG A 371 -6.23 47.52 -20.50
N ARG A 372 -6.47 46.83 -19.38
CA ARG A 372 -7.57 47.18 -18.48
C ARG A 372 -7.38 48.55 -17.84
N GLU A 373 -6.17 48.87 -17.39
CA GLU A 373 -5.92 50.09 -16.63
C GLU A 373 -5.52 51.30 -17.51
N LEU A 374 -4.91 51.08 -18.69
CA LEU A 374 -4.31 52.15 -19.51
C LEU A 374 -4.99 52.37 -20.88
N SER A 375 -6.06 51.64 -21.21
CA SER A 375 -6.75 51.80 -22.51
C SER A 375 -7.54 53.10 -22.64
N SER A 376 -7.82 53.78 -21.53
CA SER A 376 -8.50 55.06 -21.49
C SER A 376 -7.91 55.90 -20.37
N PRO A 377 -7.65 57.21 -20.58
CA PRO A 377 -7.89 58.00 -21.80
C PRO A 377 -6.87 57.80 -22.94
N LYS A 378 -7.17 58.25 -24.18
CA LYS A 378 -6.30 58.10 -25.37
C LYS A 378 -4.85 58.58 -25.17
N ARG A 379 -4.63 59.60 -24.34
CA ARG A 379 -3.29 60.10 -23.96
C ARG A 379 -2.40 59.03 -23.31
N MET A 380 -2.99 57.96 -22.78
CA MET A 380 -2.26 56.82 -22.22
C MET A 380 -1.75 55.82 -23.27
N ALA A 381 -2.07 56.00 -24.56
CA ALA A 381 -1.67 55.05 -25.60
C ALA A 381 -0.15 54.76 -25.69
N PRO A 382 0.76 55.76 -25.53
CA PRO A 382 2.20 55.49 -25.47
C PRO A 382 2.56 54.62 -24.26
N TYR A 383 2.00 54.92 -23.10
CA TYR A 383 2.22 54.17 -21.86
C TYR A 383 1.63 52.76 -21.89
N LEU A 384 0.48 52.57 -22.55
CA LEU A 384 -0.10 51.25 -22.80
C LEU A 384 0.86 50.40 -23.64
N ARG A 385 1.43 50.98 -24.71
CA ARG A 385 2.42 50.29 -25.55
C ARG A 385 3.67 49.91 -24.76
N THR A 386 4.17 50.81 -23.89
CA THR A 386 5.29 50.52 -23.00
C THR A 386 4.93 49.43 -21.99
N CYS A 387 3.77 49.50 -21.32
CA CYS A 387 3.35 48.48 -20.36
C CYS A 387 3.20 47.08 -21.01
N GLN A 388 2.61 46.98 -22.21
CA GLN A 388 2.38 45.69 -22.88
C GLN A 388 3.64 45.03 -23.42
N ASN A 389 4.66 45.83 -23.73
CA ASN A 389 5.90 45.36 -24.33
C ASN A 389 7.04 45.55 -23.36
N GLY A 390 7.40 46.80 -23.07
CA GLY A 390 8.57 47.17 -22.32
C GLY A 390 9.85 46.87 -23.09
N VAL A 391 10.97 47.36 -22.58
CA VAL A 391 12.29 46.96 -23.08
C VAL A 391 12.64 45.54 -22.61
N GLY A 392 13.54 44.87 -23.33
CA GLY A 392 14.12 43.61 -22.87
C GLY A 392 14.93 43.79 -21.58
N LEU A 393 15.13 42.72 -20.82
CA LEU A 393 15.85 42.72 -19.54
C LEU A 393 17.27 43.26 -19.69
N ALA A 394 18.01 42.86 -20.74
CA ALA A 394 19.37 43.33 -20.96
C ALA A 394 19.42 44.86 -21.17
N ALA A 395 18.50 45.40 -21.98
CA ALA A 395 18.37 46.84 -22.19
C ALA A 395 17.92 47.58 -20.92
N PHE A 396 17.04 46.96 -20.13
CA PHE A 396 16.62 47.49 -18.83
C PHE A 396 17.81 47.58 -17.86
N LEU A 397 18.62 46.53 -17.74
CA LEU A 397 19.79 46.49 -16.85
C LEU A 397 20.85 47.54 -17.22
N VAL A 398 21.05 47.81 -18.51
CA VAL A 398 21.95 48.88 -18.99
C VAL A 398 21.37 50.28 -18.74
N ALA A 399 20.05 50.42 -18.70
CA ALA A 399 19.39 51.70 -18.43
C ALA A 399 19.45 52.09 -16.95
N ILE A 400 19.52 51.15 -16.00
CA ILE A 400 19.53 51.43 -14.56
C ILE A 400 20.66 52.40 -14.14
N PRO A 401 21.94 52.19 -14.51
CA PRO A 401 23.02 53.10 -14.15
C PRO A 401 22.93 54.48 -14.84
N LEU A 402 22.30 54.53 -16.02
CA LEU A 402 22.23 55.74 -16.86
C LEU A 402 21.06 56.65 -16.52
N LYS A 403 19.90 56.05 -16.20
CA LYS A 403 18.62 56.74 -16.00
C LYS A 403 18.14 56.71 -14.53
N GLY A 404 18.83 55.98 -13.65
CA GLY A 404 18.41 55.77 -12.27
C GLY A 404 16.99 55.21 -12.19
N LEU A 405 16.18 55.72 -11.24
CA LEU A 405 14.79 55.32 -11.03
C LEU A 405 13.85 55.59 -12.22
N SER A 406 14.25 56.38 -13.23
CA SER A 406 13.43 56.61 -14.43
C SER A 406 13.52 55.47 -15.46
N ALA A 407 14.53 54.59 -15.38
CA ALA A 407 14.61 53.37 -16.18
C ALA A 407 13.37 52.46 -15.98
N VAL A 408 12.75 52.59 -14.80
CA VAL A 408 11.52 51.90 -14.41
C VAL A 408 10.42 52.18 -15.43
N GLU A 409 10.27 53.40 -15.95
CA GLU A 409 9.18 53.78 -16.86
C GLU A 409 9.19 52.98 -18.19
N ASP A 410 10.35 52.45 -18.57
CA ASP A 410 10.55 51.65 -19.80
C ASP A 410 10.19 50.15 -19.62
N ALA A 411 9.93 49.70 -18.39
CA ALA A 411 9.61 48.29 -18.11
C ALA A 411 8.14 47.95 -18.40
N GLY A 412 7.92 46.73 -18.88
CA GLY A 412 6.62 46.20 -19.24
C GLY A 412 6.61 44.66 -19.27
N ALA A 413 5.58 44.07 -19.87
CA ALA A 413 5.35 42.63 -19.80
C ALA A 413 6.53 41.78 -20.30
N ASN A 414 7.29 42.21 -21.32
CA ASN A 414 8.47 41.47 -21.78
C ASN A 414 9.62 41.56 -20.78
N THR A 415 9.80 42.70 -20.11
CA THR A 415 10.82 42.85 -19.06
C THR A 415 10.59 41.85 -17.93
N TYR A 416 9.34 41.72 -17.46
CA TYR A 416 8.95 40.74 -16.44
C TYR A 416 9.13 39.30 -16.92
N PHE A 417 8.70 39.02 -18.16
CA PHE A 417 8.87 37.71 -18.77
C PHE A 417 10.35 37.32 -18.84
N GLU A 418 11.21 38.17 -19.38
CA GLU A 418 12.65 37.89 -19.50
C GLU A 418 13.33 37.77 -18.14
N MET A 419 12.88 38.55 -17.14
CA MET A 419 13.34 38.40 -15.76
C MET A 419 13.05 37.00 -15.20
N VAL A 420 11.79 36.54 -15.25
CA VAL A 420 11.45 35.19 -14.75
C VAL A 420 12.07 34.08 -15.60
N ARG A 421 12.30 34.32 -16.90
CA ARG A 421 13.03 33.39 -17.76
C ARG A 421 14.49 33.24 -17.36
N SER A 422 15.17 34.35 -17.10
CA SER A 422 16.61 34.42 -16.81
C SER A 422 16.92 33.93 -15.40
N TYR A 423 16.09 34.26 -14.42
CA TYR A 423 16.38 34.00 -13.01
C TYR A 423 15.48 32.94 -12.36
N GLY A 424 14.35 32.60 -12.97
CA GLY A 424 13.47 31.53 -12.49
C GLY A 424 14.12 30.14 -12.53
N GLY A 425 15.19 29.93 -13.31
CA GLY A 425 15.94 28.67 -13.28
C GLY A 425 16.86 28.50 -12.06
N VAL A 426 17.21 29.60 -11.38
CA VAL A 426 18.08 29.57 -10.19
C VAL A 426 17.29 29.14 -8.94
N GLY A 427 16.00 29.46 -8.91
CA GLY A 427 15.11 29.20 -7.77
C GLY A 427 14.21 27.98 -7.86
N PHE A 428 14.05 27.43 -9.05
CA PHE A 428 13.13 26.33 -9.34
C PHE A 428 13.91 25.25 -10.09
N ASP A 429 13.93 24.03 -9.55
CA ASP A 429 14.58 22.88 -10.19
C ASP A 429 13.66 22.35 -11.31
N ALA A 430 13.88 22.85 -12.52
CA ALA A 430 12.85 22.91 -13.55
C ALA A 430 13.41 22.99 -14.98
N ASP A 431 13.23 21.93 -15.76
CA ASP A 431 13.35 21.99 -17.23
C ASP A 431 12.25 22.89 -17.80
N VAL A 432 12.67 23.86 -18.62
CA VAL A 432 11.80 24.89 -19.22
C VAL A 432 10.73 24.32 -20.16
N THR A 433 10.95 23.11 -20.67
CA THR A 433 10.09 22.43 -21.64
C THR A 433 9.28 21.29 -21.03
N THR A 434 9.75 20.69 -19.94
CA THR A 434 9.13 19.52 -19.34
C THR A 434 8.00 19.91 -18.38
N PRO A 435 6.77 19.38 -18.55
CA PRO A 435 5.68 19.57 -17.60
C PRO A 435 5.97 18.94 -16.23
N GLY A 436 5.60 19.61 -15.14
CA GLY A 436 5.70 19.02 -13.80
C GLY A 436 5.54 20.03 -12.66
N ILE A 437 5.66 19.53 -11.43
CA ILE A 437 5.82 20.38 -10.24
C ILE A 437 7.23 20.97 -10.32
N GLN A 438 7.36 22.27 -10.11
CA GLN A 438 8.66 22.94 -10.07
C GLN A 438 8.91 23.23 -8.58
N PRO A 439 9.50 22.30 -7.82
CA PRO A 439 9.68 22.50 -6.39
C PRO A 439 10.47 23.79 -6.18
N GLN A 440 9.85 24.74 -5.48
CA GLN A 440 10.58 25.86 -4.91
C GLN A 440 11.68 25.29 -4.04
N ARG A 441 12.93 25.74 -4.22
CA ARG A 441 13.95 25.53 -3.19
C ARG A 441 13.39 26.10 -1.87
N PRO A 442 13.54 25.41 -0.73
CA PRO A 442 12.87 25.82 0.50
C PRO A 442 13.26 27.24 0.88
N PRO A 443 12.29 28.17 1.08
CA PRO A 443 12.59 29.49 1.61
C PRO A 443 12.66 29.39 3.14
N THR A 444 13.88 29.46 3.69
CA THR A 444 14.04 29.96 5.06
C THR A 444 13.72 31.45 5.05
N THR A 445 12.62 31.83 5.71
CA THR A 445 12.16 33.19 6.06
C THR A 445 11.16 33.92 5.12
N VAL A 446 10.16 34.58 5.74
CA VAL A 446 9.02 35.36 5.22
C VAL A 446 9.04 36.73 5.93
N PRO A 447 8.35 37.81 5.47
CA PRO A 447 8.36 38.55 4.21
C PRO A 447 9.04 39.96 4.37
N PRO A 448 9.21 40.76 3.31
CA PRO A 448 8.26 41.88 3.17
C PRO A 448 7.83 42.12 1.72
N GLY A 449 6.53 42.30 1.54
CA GLY A 449 6.02 43.05 0.40
C GLY A 449 6.29 44.53 0.62
N GLY A 450 6.67 45.23 -0.44
CA GLY A 450 6.77 46.68 -0.42
C GLY A 450 7.53 47.20 -1.63
N ALA A 451 6.83 47.87 -2.54
CA ALA A 451 7.47 48.88 -3.35
C ALA A 451 8.07 49.91 -2.37
N ARG A 452 9.36 50.25 -2.52
CA ARG A 452 9.83 51.52 -1.97
C ARG A 452 9.18 52.62 -2.81
N ASN A 453 8.15 53.26 -2.26
CA ASN A 453 7.79 54.61 -2.69
C ASN A 453 8.96 55.53 -2.29
N PRO A 454 9.62 56.24 -3.21
CA PRO A 454 10.34 57.44 -2.83
C PRO A 454 9.31 58.56 -2.71
N GLY A 455 9.18 59.10 -1.50
CA GLY A 455 8.95 60.54 -1.38
C GLY A 455 10.15 61.30 -1.93
#